data_AF-A0A838VDW2-F1
#
_entry.id   AF-A0A838VDW2-F1
#
_cell.length_a   1.000
_cell.length_b   1.000
_cell.length_c   1.000
_cell.angle_alpha   90.00
_cell.angle_beta   90.00
_cell.angle_gamma   90.00
#
_symmetry.space_group_name_H-M   'P 1'
#
loop_
_entity.id
_entity.type
_entity.pdbx_description
1 polymer ?
#
loop_
_entity_poly.entity_id
_entity_poly.type
_entity_poly.pdbx_seq_one_letter_code
_entity_poly.pdbx_strand_id
1 'polypeptide(L)'
;MQAGGIETGEAGPLASRVTYQPFESDRWDHFALYRWWRLKVVGTVDHQAVFDRIFSESGWSARYAFMTLMSAGIAILGLLLSSPAVVIGAMLISPLMRPILGLGFALALFDFKELRRALAALGLGVVLAILLTVAIVMVSPLKATTGEILSRTRPNLFDLLVALFSAMAGTFAIVRGRGETIVGVAIATALMPPLAVVGYGLATWNMAVFGGSLALFVTNFV
;
A
#
# COMPACT_ATOMS: atom_id res chain seq x y z
N MET A 1 26.42 63.57 18.82
CA MET A 1 25.94 62.53 17.88
C MET A 1 25.15 61.54 18.73
N GLN A 2 23.80 61.62 18.85
CA GLN A 2 22.77 61.07 17.93
C GLN A 2 23.16 59.68 17.41
N ALA A 3 22.33 58.64 17.35
CA ALA A 3 20.93 58.30 17.66
C ALA A 3 20.89 56.74 17.59
N GLY A 4 19.89 55.95 17.96
CA GLY A 4 18.49 56.16 18.31
C GLY A 4 17.92 54.79 18.75
N GLY A 5 16.84 54.81 19.51
CA GLY A 5 16.13 53.61 19.94
C GLY A 5 15.38 52.94 18.80
N ILE A 6 15.10 51.65 18.97
CA ILE A 6 13.96 50.99 18.35
C ILE A 6 13.21 50.27 19.46
N GLU A 7 11.96 50.67 19.61
CA GLU A 7 10.97 50.25 20.57
C GLU A 7 10.62 48.77 20.38
N THR A 8 10.74 47.96 21.43
CA THR A 8 10.11 46.64 21.47
C THR A 8 8.63 46.87 21.76
N GLY A 9 7.82 46.86 20.71
CA GLY A 9 6.38 46.96 20.76
C GLY A 9 5.76 45.94 21.72
N GLU A 10 4.86 46.43 22.55
CA GLU A 10 4.07 45.69 23.52
C GLU A 10 3.36 44.51 22.83
N ALA A 11 3.69 43.29 23.25
CA ALA A 11 2.90 42.12 22.94
C ALA A 11 1.54 42.25 23.66
N GLY A 12 0.48 42.47 22.89
CA GLY A 12 -0.87 42.66 23.41
C GLY A 12 -1.41 41.49 24.23
N PRO A 13 -2.53 41.68 24.98
CA PRO A 13 -2.95 40.81 26.08
C PRO A 13 -3.46 39.40 25.71
N LEU A 14 -3.28 38.97 24.45
CA LEU A 14 -3.90 37.77 23.88
C LEU A 14 -2.90 36.68 23.51
N ALA A 15 -1.58 36.90 23.67
CA ALA A 15 -0.54 35.91 23.38
C ALA A 15 -0.28 34.89 24.53
N SER A 16 -1.12 34.87 25.57
CA SER A 16 -0.93 34.07 26.78
C SER A 16 -1.90 32.88 26.93
N ARG A 17 -2.67 32.53 25.89
CA ARG A 17 -3.79 31.55 26.01
C ARG A 17 -3.75 30.34 25.08
N VAL A 18 -2.57 29.83 24.74
CA VAL A 18 -2.45 28.45 24.22
C VAL A 18 -1.25 27.77 24.87
N THR A 19 -1.33 27.54 26.18
CA THR A 19 -0.46 26.59 26.85
C THR A 19 -0.92 25.20 26.45
N TYR A 20 -0.06 24.46 25.75
CA TYR A 20 -0.24 23.02 25.54
C TYR A 20 -0.23 22.35 26.93
N GLN A 21 -1.40 22.06 27.49
CA GLN A 21 -1.50 21.23 28.68
C GLN A 21 -1.32 19.77 28.23
N PRO A 22 -0.20 19.11 28.57
CA PRO A 22 -0.08 17.69 28.30
C PRO A 22 -1.19 16.96 29.06
N PHE A 23 -1.87 16.05 28.38
CA PHE A 23 -2.87 15.17 28.97
C PHE A 23 -2.19 14.29 30.04
N GLU A 24 -2.28 14.71 31.31
CA GLU A 24 -1.80 13.97 32.47
C GLU A 24 -2.66 12.70 32.63
N SER A 25 -2.20 11.62 32.00
CA SER A 25 -2.71 10.26 32.24
C SER A 25 -1.73 9.51 33.14
N ASP A 26 -1.63 10.01 34.38
CA ASP A 26 -0.72 9.55 35.45
C ASP A 26 -1.14 8.21 36.07
N ARG A 27 -1.52 7.23 35.24
CA ARG A 27 -2.01 5.91 35.72
C ARG A 27 -1.23 4.71 35.20
N TRP A 28 -0.29 4.91 34.28
CA TRP A 28 0.44 3.80 33.63
C TRP A 28 1.96 4.01 33.48
N ASP A 29 2.52 5.11 34.01
CA ASP A 29 3.96 5.43 33.87
C ASP A 29 4.91 4.57 34.70
N HIS A 30 4.37 3.71 35.58
CA HIS A 30 5.17 2.72 36.32
C HIS A 30 5.70 1.58 35.44
N PHE A 31 5.07 1.30 34.30
CA PHE A 31 5.56 0.27 33.38
C PHE A 31 6.67 0.84 32.51
N ALA A 32 7.92 0.46 32.81
CA ALA A 32 9.11 0.85 32.05
C ALA A 32 8.94 0.59 30.53
N LEU A 33 8.20 -0.46 30.16
CA LEU A 33 7.83 -0.79 28.79
C LEU A 33 6.91 0.26 28.15
N TYR A 34 5.90 0.74 28.86
CA TYR A 34 4.96 1.76 28.37
C TYR A 34 5.62 3.13 28.21
N ARG A 35 6.48 3.51 29.16
CA ARG A 35 7.27 4.74 29.10
C ARG A 35 8.31 4.69 27.98
N TRP A 36 8.99 3.54 27.80
CA TRP A 36 9.90 3.31 26.67
C TRP A 36 9.16 3.38 25.33
N TRP A 37 7.98 2.76 25.23
CA TRP A 37 7.14 2.82 24.04
C TRP A 37 6.70 4.26 23.71
N ARG A 38 6.19 5.03 24.68
CA ARG A 38 5.82 6.44 24.42
C ARG A 38 7.01 7.30 24.00
N LEU A 39 8.13 7.23 24.72
CA LEU A 39 9.25 8.15 24.50
C LEU A 39 10.13 7.78 23.29
N LYS A 40 10.34 6.49 23.03
CA LYS A 40 11.20 6.02 21.91
C LYS A 40 10.41 5.61 20.67
N VAL A 41 9.16 5.15 20.81
CA VAL A 41 8.33 4.65 19.70
C VAL A 41 7.35 5.72 19.19
N VAL A 42 6.63 6.43 20.07
CA VAL A 42 5.61 7.44 19.63
C VAL A 42 6.20 8.84 19.40
N GLY A 43 7.13 9.30 20.25
CA GLY A 43 7.61 10.69 20.24
C GLY A 43 8.57 11.12 19.11
N THR A 44 8.82 10.29 18.09
CA THR A 44 9.86 10.54 17.07
C THR A 44 9.36 10.39 15.62
N VAL A 45 8.05 10.51 15.41
CA VAL A 45 7.41 10.40 14.09
C VAL A 45 7.12 11.78 13.54
N ASP A 46 7.72 12.11 12.39
CA ASP A 46 7.37 13.30 11.62
C ASP A 46 6.14 13.00 10.77
N HIS A 47 4.99 13.50 11.19
CA HIS A 47 3.71 13.19 10.55
C HIS A 47 3.60 13.86 9.18
N GLN A 48 4.11 15.09 9.04
CA GLN A 48 4.04 15.83 7.76
C GLN A 48 4.89 15.15 6.69
N ALA A 49 6.10 14.73 7.04
CA ALA A 49 6.98 14.04 6.11
C ALA A 49 6.39 12.70 5.61
N VAL A 50 5.69 11.96 6.47
CA VAL A 50 5.01 10.70 6.09
C VAL A 50 3.85 10.99 5.14
N PHE A 51 3.06 12.04 5.42
CA PHE A 51 1.95 12.43 4.55
C PHE A 51 2.39 12.85 3.15
N ASP A 52 3.37 13.74 3.06
CA ASP A 52 3.87 14.22 1.77
C ASP A 52 4.45 13.10 0.92
N ARG A 53 5.15 12.14 1.55
CA ARG A 53 5.68 10.95 0.87
C ARG A 53 4.58 10.07 0.30
N ILE A 54 3.55 9.75 1.09
CA ILE A 54 2.48 8.83 0.66
C ILE A 54 1.60 9.48 -0.42
N PHE A 55 1.22 10.76 -0.24
CA PHE A 55 0.33 11.44 -1.19
C PHE A 55 1.02 11.89 -2.49
N SER A 56 2.33 12.12 -2.48
CA SER A 56 3.06 12.40 -3.72
C SER A 56 3.15 11.17 -4.64
N GLU A 57 3.13 9.96 -4.08
CA GLU A 57 3.36 8.72 -4.83
C GLU A 57 2.11 7.87 -5.09
N SER A 58 0.98 8.16 -4.43
CA SER A 58 -0.26 7.37 -4.52
C SER A 58 -1.15 7.68 -5.71
N GLY A 59 -0.86 8.77 -6.44
CA GLY A 59 -1.62 9.20 -7.61
C GLY A 59 -1.27 8.43 -8.88
N TRP A 60 -2.13 8.61 -9.89
CA TRP A 60 -1.89 8.11 -11.24
C TRP A 60 -0.63 8.76 -11.85
N SER A 61 0.25 7.95 -12.44
CA SER A 61 1.42 8.44 -13.19
C SER A 61 1.77 7.49 -14.34
N ALA A 62 2.44 8.01 -15.38
CA ALA A 62 2.92 7.18 -16.48
C ALA A 62 3.90 6.10 -16.00
N ARG A 63 4.74 6.41 -15.01
CA ARG A 63 5.63 5.44 -14.37
C ARG A 63 4.85 4.32 -13.69
N TYR A 64 3.81 4.67 -12.94
CA TYR A 64 2.94 3.68 -12.29
C TYR A 64 2.26 2.77 -13.32
N ALA A 65 1.72 3.33 -14.39
CA ALA A 65 1.07 2.58 -15.46
C ALA A 65 2.05 1.59 -16.12
N PHE A 66 3.24 2.08 -16.50
CA PHE A 66 4.27 1.27 -17.15
C PHE A 66 4.76 0.14 -16.24
N MET A 67 5.08 0.43 -14.98
CA MET A 67 5.53 -0.58 -14.02
C MET A 67 4.45 -1.62 -13.74
N THR A 68 3.17 -1.21 -13.68
CA THR A 68 2.03 -2.12 -13.51
C THR A 68 1.90 -3.07 -14.71
N LEU A 69 2.01 -2.54 -15.93
CA LEU A 69 2.00 -3.36 -17.15
C LEU A 69 3.16 -4.36 -17.16
N MET A 70 4.39 -3.91 -16.89
CA MET A 70 5.56 -4.81 -16.87
C MET A 70 5.43 -5.90 -15.81
N SER A 71 5.00 -5.54 -14.60
CA SER A 71 4.77 -6.48 -13.51
C SER A 71 3.68 -7.50 -13.87
N ALA A 72 2.54 -7.05 -14.40
CA ALA A 72 1.44 -7.93 -14.80
C ALA A 72 1.86 -8.88 -15.94
N GLY A 73 2.61 -8.39 -16.94
CA GLY A 73 3.14 -9.20 -18.04
C GLY A 73 4.11 -10.28 -17.56
N ILE A 74 5.06 -9.92 -16.69
CA ILE A 74 6.01 -10.90 -16.12
C ILE A 74 5.26 -11.90 -15.22
N ALA A 75 4.27 -11.45 -14.44
CA ALA A 75 3.49 -12.32 -13.58
C ALA A 75 2.73 -13.37 -14.39
N ILE A 76 2.03 -12.99 -15.47
CA ILE A 76 1.28 -13.95 -16.27
C ILE A 76 2.20 -14.92 -17.02
N LEU A 77 3.33 -14.46 -17.54
CA LEU A 77 4.33 -15.35 -18.16
C LEU A 77 4.89 -16.34 -17.14
N GLY A 78 5.21 -15.88 -15.93
CA GLY A 78 5.65 -16.74 -14.83
C GLY A 78 4.60 -17.78 -14.45
N LEU A 79 3.32 -17.40 -14.40
CA LEU A 79 2.20 -18.31 -14.14
C LEU A 79 2.03 -19.35 -15.24
N LEU A 80 2.08 -18.96 -16.50
CA LEU A 80 1.96 -19.86 -17.65
C LEU A 80 3.13 -20.83 -17.77
N LEU A 81 4.34 -20.38 -17.39
CA LEU A 81 5.54 -21.22 -17.32
C LEU A 81 5.64 -22.03 -16.03
N SER A 82 4.69 -21.89 -15.10
CA SER A 82 4.73 -22.50 -13.77
C SER A 82 6.04 -22.23 -13.01
N SER A 83 6.55 -21.00 -13.10
CA SER A 83 7.83 -20.56 -12.50
C SER A 83 7.60 -19.60 -11.32
N PRO A 84 7.68 -20.09 -10.07
CA PRO A 84 7.50 -19.27 -8.88
C PRO A 84 8.52 -18.13 -8.81
N ALA A 85 9.77 -18.36 -9.26
CA ALA A 85 10.83 -17.36 -9.23
C ALA A 85 10.51 -16.14 -10.12
N VAL A 86 9.95 -16.37 -11.32
CA VAL A 86 9.53 -15.28 -12.23
C VAL A 86 8.34 -14.52 -11.64
N VAL A 87 7.40 -15.25 -11.04
CA VAL A 87 6.25 -14.64 -10.37
C VAL A 87 6.69 -13.77 -9.19
N ILE A 88 7.66 -14.23 -8.39
CA ILE A 88 8.26 -13.42 -7.31
C ILE A 88 8.94 -12.17 -7.88
N GLY A 89 9.71 -12.32 -8.97
CA GLY A 89 10.33 -11.18 -9.67
C GLY A 89 9.32 -10.12 -10.10
N ALA A 90 8.15 -10.54 -10.60
CA ALA A 90 7.06 -9.65 -10.94
C ALA A 90 6.50 -8.90 -9.72
N MET A 91 6.36 -9.58 -8.57
CA MET A 91 5.88 -8.96 -7.34
C MET A 91 6.83 -7.85 -6.86
N LEU A 92 8.16 -8.08 -6.90
CA LEU A 92 9.15 -7.12 -6.38
C LEU A 92 9.13 -5.75 -7.09
N ILE A 93 8.72 -5.71 -8.35
CA ILE A 93 8.66 -4.48 -9.14
C ILE A 93 7.26 -3.84 -9.17
N SER A 94 6.25 -4.51 -8.62
CA SER A 94 4.85 -4.05 -8.67
C SER A 94 4.68 -2.73 -7.91
N PRO A 95 4.11 -1.68 -8.53
CA PRO A 95 3.94 -0.39 -7.88
C PRO A 95 2.61 -0.26 -7.12
N LEU A 96 1.84 -1.35 -6.98
CA LEU A 96 0.48 -1.34 -6.41
C LEU A 96 0.43 -0.88 -4.94
N MET A 97 1.53 -1.00 -4.19
CA MET A 97 1.58 -0.54 -2.80
C MET A 97 1.23 0.95 -2.68
N ARG A 98 1.73 1.81 -3.58
CA ARG A 98 1.67 3.27 -3.38
C ARG A 98 0.23 3.79 -3.37
N PRO A 99 -0.64 3.45 -4.35
CA PRO A 99 -2.05 3.84 -4.29
C PRO A 99 -2.80 3.24 -3.10
N ILE A 100 -2.47 2.01 -2.68
CA ILE A 100 -3.12 1.35 -1.53
C ILE A 100 -2.82 2.09 -0.22
N LEU A 101 -1.56 2.49 -0.02
CA LEU A 101 -1.19 3.29 1.14
C LEU A 101 -1.88 4.66 1.11
N GLY A 102 -1.90 5.34 -0.03
CA GLY A 102 -2.63 6.60 -0.18
C GLY A 102 -4.13 6.46 0.13
N LEU A 103 -4.73 5.36 -0.30
CA LEU A 103 -6.13 5.05 -0.02
C LEU A 103 -6.37 4.88 1.48
N GLY A 104 -5.56 4.07 2.16
CA GLY A 104 -5.69 3.81 3.60
C GLY A 104 -5.51 5.08 4.44
N PHE A 105 -4.51 5.91 4.10
CA PHE A 105 -4.29 7.19 4.79
C PHE A 105 -5.41 8.21 4.50
N ALA A 106 -5.91 8.27 3.27
CA ALA A 106 -7.05 9.13 2.93
C ALA A 106 -8.33 8.71 3.67
N LEU A 107 -8.58 7.40 3.83
CA LEU A 107 -9.67 6.88 4.66
C LEU A 107 -9.50 7.29 6.12
N ALA A 108 -8.30 7.13 6.69
CA ALA A 108 -8.02 7.48 8.09
C ALA A 108 -8.20 8.98 8.38
N LEU A 109 -7.88 9.84 7.40
CA LEU A 109 -8.04 11.29 7.50
C LEU A 109 -9.41 11.82 7.05
N PHE A 110 -10.29 10.96 6.52
CA PHE A 110 -11.52 11.37 5.83
C PHE A 110 -11.28 12.39 4.70
N ASP A 111 -10.13 12.32 4.02
CA ASP A 111 -9.84 13.15 2.84
C ASP A 111 -10.43 12.50 1.58
N PHE A 112 -11.68 12.85 1.27
CA PHE A 112 -12.38 12.31 0.11
C PHE A 112 -11.75 12.66 -1.24
N LYS A 113 -10.96 13.73 -1.32
CA LYS A 113 -10.30 14.13 -2.57
C LYS A 113 -9.14 13.17 -2.87
N GLU A 114 -8.28 12.95 -1.88
CA GLU A 114 -7.17 12.01 -2.00
C GLU A 114 -7.66 10.57 -2.08
N LEU A 115 -8.75 10.24 -1.39
CA LEU A 115 -9.39 8.93 -1.46
C LEU A 115 -9.77 8.57 -2.90
N ARG A 116 -10.50 9.47 -3.59
CA ARG A 116 -10.92 9.25 -4.99
C ARG A 116 -9.73 9.18 -5.93
N ARG A 117 -8.70 9.99 -5.70
CA ARG A 117 -7.48 10.01 -6.51
C ARG A 117 -6.71 8.69 -6.41
N ALA A 118 -6.53 8.17 -5.21
CA ALA A 118 -5.89 6.89 -4.96
C ALA A 118 -6.72 5.71 -5.50
N LEU A 119 -8.05 5.72 -5.28
CA LEU A 119 -8.98 4.74 -5.85
C LEU A 119 -8.93 4.72 -7.38
N ALA A 120 -8.92 5.90 -8.02
CA ALA A 120 -8.84 6.00 -9.48
C ALA A 120 -7.51 5.45 -10.00
N ALA A 121 -6.38 5.79 -9.36
CA ALA A 121 -5.07 5.27 -9.73
C ALA A 121 -5.00 3.73 -9.59
N LEU A 122 -5.50 3.19 -8.47
CA LEU A 122 -5.54 1.77 -8.24
C LEU A 122 -6.44 1.06 -9.25
N GLY A 123 -7.67 1.54 -9.43
CA GLY A 123 -8.65 0.97 -10.36
C GLY A 123 -8.15 0.97 -11.81
N LEU A 124 -7.56 2.08 -12.27
CA LEU A 124 -6.94 2.15 -13.59
C LEU A 124 -5.77 1.15 -13.72
N GLY A 125 -4.94 1.02 -12.69
CA GLY A 125 -3.85 0.04 -12.67
C GLY A 125 -4.34 -1.41 -12.75
N VAL A 126 -5.37 -1.75 -11.97
CA VAL A 126 -6.04 -3.06 -11.96
C VAL A 126 -6.59 -3.39 -13.34
N VAL A 127 -7.34 -2.45 -13.94
CA VAL A 127 -7.92 -2.62 -15.29
C VAL A 127 -6.82 -2.84 -16.33
N LEU A 128 -5.76 -2.03 -16.32
CA LEU A 128 -4.66 -2.17 -17.27
C LEU A 128 -3.90 -3.49 -17.12
N ALA A 129 -3.65 -3.93 -15.88
CA ALA A 129 -3.04 -5.22 -15.60
C ALA A 129 -3.91 -6.37 -16.14
N ILE A 130 -5.23 -6.33 -15.91
CA ILE A 130 -6.17 -7.34 -16.42
C ILE A 130 -6.19 -7.33 -17.95
N LEU A 131 -6.31 -6.16 -18.58
CA LEU A 131 -6.34 -6.06 -20.05
C LEU A 131 -5.07 -6.62 -20.69
N LEU A 132 -3.90 -6.30 -20.13
CA LEU A 132 -2.64 -6.80 -20.63
C LEU A 132 -2.52 -8.32 -20.45
N THR A 133 -2.86 -8.84 -19.28
CA THR A 133 -2.77 -10.28 -19.00
C THR A 133 -3.74 -11.07 -19.87
N VAL A 134 -4.95 -10.54 -20.10
CA VAL A 134 -5.90 -11.09 -21.08
C VAL A 134 -5.29 -11.13 -22.48
N ALA A 135 -4.73 -10.01 -22.95
CA ALA A 135 -4.11 -9.93 -24.28
C ALA A 135 -2.97 -10.96 -24.46
N ILE A 136 -2.09 -11.09 -23.45
CA ILE A 136 -0.98 -12.06 -23.47
C ILE A 136 -1.51 -13.50 -23.52
N VAL A 137 -2.51 -13.83 -22.71
CA VAL A 137 -3.08 -15.19 -22.65
C VAL A 137 -3.84 -15.55 -23.93
N MET A 138 -4.50 -14.58 -24.57
CA MET A 138 -5.19 -14.80 -25.84
C MET A 138 -4.23 -15.18 -26.97
N VAL A 139 -3.05 -14.54 -27.02
CA VAL A 139 -2.00 -14.80 -28.01
C VAL A 139 -1.17 -16.04 -27.64
N SER A 140 -1.13 -16.41 -26.36
CA SER A 140 -0.35 -17.55 -25.87
C SER A 140 -0.93 -18.90 -26.36
N PRO A 141 -0.08 -19.81 -26.87
CA PRO A 141 -0.46 -21.19 -27.15
C PRO A 141 -0.58 -22.03 -25.87
N LEU A 142 0.02 -21.58 -24.77
CA LEU A 142 -0.04 -22.22 -23.45
C LEU A 142 -1.26 -21.68 -22.69
N LYS A 143 -2.34 -22.47 -22.67
CA LYS A 143 -3.57 -22.18 -21.91
C LYS A 143 -3.85 -23.19 -20.82
N ALA A 144 -3.01 -24.22 -20.67
CA ALA A 144 -3.15 -25.22 -19.62
C ALA A 144 -3.04 -24.58 -18.23
N THR A 145 -3.93 -24.97 -17.32
CA THR A 145 -3.90 -24.48 -15.95
C THR A 145 -2.70 -25.08 -15.23
N THR A 146 -1.81 -24.22 -14.73
CA THR A 146 -0.62 -24.64 -13.98
C THR A 146 -0.91 -24.75 -12.48
N GLY A 147 -0.06 -25.49 -11.75
CA GLY A 147 -0.18 -25.60 -10.29
C GLY A 147 -0.12 -24.24 -9.57
N GLU A 148 0.65 -23.29 -10.12
CA GLU A 148 0.75 -21.91 -9.65
C GLU A 148 -0.52 -21.07 -9.83
N ILE A 149 -1.35 -21.41 -10.81
CA ILE A 149 -2.67 -20.78 -11.01
C ILE A 149 -3.66 -21.37 -10.01
N LEU A 150 -3.67 -22.70 -9.85
CA LEU A 150 -4.58 -23.38 -8.94
C LEU A 150 -4.35 -23.00 -7.48
N SER A 151 -3.09 -22.86 -7.06
CA SER A 151 -2.74 -22.44 -5.69
C SER A 151 -3.30 -21.07 -5.32
N ARG A 152 -3.58 -20.20 -6.29
CA ARG A 152 -4.12 -18.84 -6.10
C ARG A 152 -5.64 -18.72 -6.26
N THR A 153 -6.35 -19.84 -6.27
CA THR A 153 -7.83 -19.89 -6.35
C THR A 153 -8.50 -20.37 -5.06
N ARG A 154 -7.70 -20.78 -4.06
CA ARG A 154 -8.18 -21.31 -2.77
C ARG A 154 -7.78 -20.36 -1.64
N PRO A 155 -8.55 -19.29 -1.39
CA PRO A 155 -8.29 -18.39 -0.27
C PRO A 155 -8.33 -19.16 1.04
N ASN A 156 -7.30 -18.98 1.88
CA ASN A 156 -7.19 -19.63 3.19
C ASN A 156 -7.30 -18.61 4.33
N LEU A 157 -7.81 -19.05 5.49
CA LEU A 157 -7.81 -18.24 6.72
C LEU A 157 -6.40 -17.81 7.15
N PHE A 158 -5.38 -18.62 6.86
CA PHE A 158 -3.99 -18.23 7.10
C PHE A 158 -3.53 -17.06 6.23
N ASP A 159 -4.03 -16.94 4.99
CA ASP A 159 -3.70 -15.81 4.12
C ASP A 159 -4.24 -14.50 4.72
N LEU A 160 -5.43 -14.56 5.32
CA LEU A 160 -6.02 -13.43 6.03
C LEU A 160 -5.20 -13.01 7.26
N LEU A 161 -4.73 -13.98 8.06
CA LEU A 161 -3.86 -13.68 9.20
C LEU A 161 -2.53 -13.06 8.76
N VAL A 162 -1.91 -13.60 7.71
CA VAL A 162 -0.67 -13.06 7.15
C VAL A 162 -0.87 -11.63 6.63
N ALA A 163 -1.99 -11.36 5.95
CA ALA A 163 -2.35 -10.01 5.49
C ALA A 163 -2.49 -9.04 6.66
N LEU A 164 -3.20 -9.43 7.73
CA LEU A 164 -3.38 -8.60 8.93
C LEU A 164 -2.04 -8.26 9.60
N PHE A 165 -1.18 -9.26 9.86
CA PHE A 165 0.11 -9.02 10.48
C PHE A 165 1.04 -8.18 9.58
N SER A 166 0.98 -8.39 8.27
CA SER A 166 1.74 -7.63 7.28
C SER A 166 1.28 -6.17 7.19
N ALA A 167 -0.02 -5.90 7.33
CA ALA A 167 -0.56 -4.54 7.39
C ALA A 167 -0.11 -3.79 8.67
N MET A 168 -0.11 -4.48 9.81
CA MET A 168 0.37 -3.91 11.09
C MET A 168 1.87 -3.61 11.05
N ALA A 169 2.69 -4.60 10.64
CA ALA A 169 4.12 -4.41 10.45
C ALA A 169 4.41 -3.34 9.40
N GLY A 170 3.57 -3.30 8.36
CA GLY A 170 3.68 -2.36 7.26
C GLY A 170 3.48 -0.92 7.67
N THR A 171 2.38 -0.65 8.36
CA THR A 171 2.06 0.67 8.90
C THR A 171 3.17 1.15 9.83
N PHE A 172 3.67 0.28 10.71
CA PHE A 172 4.78 0.62 11.61
C PHE A 172 6.07 0.98 10.85
N ALA A 173 6.43 0.20 9.83
CA ALA A 173 7.62 0.44 9.01
C ALA A 173 7.55 1.76 8.21
N ILE A 174 6.37 2.04 7.62
CA ILE A 174 6.12 3.25 6.82
C ILE A 174 6.19 4.51 7.69
N VAL A 175 5.51 4.51 8.83
CA VAL A 175 5.50 5.65 9.76
C VAL A 175 6.91 5.96 10.29
N ARG A 176 7.81 4.96 10.30
CA ARG A 176 9.21 5.12 10.71
C ARG A 176 10.18 5.45 9.56
N GLY A 177 9.71 5.44 8.31
CA GLY A 177 10.54 5.59 7.12
C GLY A 177 11.59 4.48 6.96
N ARG A 178 11.38 3.32 7.59
CA ARG A 178 12.32 2.18 7.58
C ARG A 178 11.56 0.90 7.27
N GLY A 179 11.94 0.22 6.19
CA GLY A 179 11.35 -1.07 5.80
C GLY A 179 10.20 -0.99 4.79
N GLU A 180 9.91 0.19 4.23
CA GLU A 180 8.90 0.39 3.18
C GLU A 180 9.01 -0.62 2.03
N THR A 181 10.23 -0.98 1.64
CA THR A 181 10.48 -2.00 0.60
C THR A 181 9.92 -3.37 0.98
N ILE A 182 10.08 -3.81 2.23
CA ILE A 182 9.62 -5.12 2.69
C ILE A 182 8.09 -5.18 2.68
N VAL A 183 7.45 -4.09 3.10
CA VAL A 183 5.99 -3.92 3.07
C VAL A 183 5.47 -3.94 1.65
N GLY A 184 6.17 -3.24 0.75
CA GLY A 184 5.83 -3.21 -0.67
C GLY A 184 5.89 -4.57 -1.32
N VAL A 185 6.89 -5.37 -0.97
CA VAL A 185 6.98 -6.76 -1.42
C VAL A 185 5.80 -7.58 -0.90
N ALA A 186 5.46 -7.49 0.39
CA ALA A 186 4.34 -8.24 0.96
C ALA A 186 2.98 -7.89 0.34
N ILE A 187 2.71 -6.60 0.10
CA ILE A 187 1.47 -6.15 -0.57
C ILE A 187 1.47 -6.61 -2.03
N ALA A 188 2.60 -6.51 -2.71
CA ALA A 188 2.72 -6.94 -4.10
C ALA A 188 2.58 -8.46 -4.26
N THR A 189 3.12 -9.26 -3.33
CA THR A 189 3.01 -10.72 -3.35
C THR A 189 1.57 -11.18 -3.18
N ALA A 190 0.81 -10.46 -2.36
CA ALA A 190 -0.59 -10.74 -2.10
C ALA A 190 -1.53 -10.32 -3.25
N LEU A 191 -1.18 -9.30 -4.06
CA LEU A 191 -2.12 -8.69 -5.01
C LEU A 191 -1.81 -8.91 -6.48
N MET A 192 -0.56 -8.79 -6.90
CA MET A 192 -0.22 -8.83 -8.34
C MET A 192 -0.48 -10.22 -8.98
N PRO A 193 -0.08 -11.34 -8.36
CA PRO A 193 -0.33 -12.64 -8.97
C PRO A 193 -1.82 -13.02 -9.04
N PRO A 194 -2.65 -12.83 -7.99
CA PRO A 194 -4.09 -13.08 -8.09
C PRO A 194 -4.73 -12.22 -9.18
N LEU A 195 -4.32 -10.95 -9.31
CA LEU A 195 -4.77 -10.08 -10.38
C LEU A 195 -4.41 -10.60 -11.77
N ALA A 196 -3.21 -11.17 -11.96
CA ALA A 196 -2.84 -11.82 -13.21
C ALA A 196 -3.65 -13.11 -13.48
N VAL A 197 -3.98 -13.87 -12.43
CA VAL A 197 -4.85 -15.05 -12.54
C VAL A 197 -6.29 -14.66 -12.90
N VAL A 198 -6.79 -13.52 -12.42
CA VAL A 198 -8.09 -12.96 -12.83
C VAL A 198 -8.10 -12.72 -14.34
N GLY A 199 -7.05 -12.09 -14.88
CA GLY A 199 -6.92 -11.89 -16.33
C GLY A 199 -6.81 -13.20 -17.13
N TYR A 200 -6.10 -14.20 -16.61
CA TYR A 200 -6.08 -15.54 -17.19
C TYR A 200 -7.48 -16.19 -17.20
N GLY A 201 -8.22 -16.11 -16.09
CA GLY A 201 -9.57 -16.66 -15.96
C GLY A 201 -10.54 -16.02 -16.96
N LEU A 202 -10.44 -14.70 -17.15
CA LEU A 202 -11.21 -13.98 -18.18
C LEU A 202 -10.85 -14.42 -19.60
N ALA A 203 -9.56 -14.53 -19.92
CA ALA A 203 -9.10 -14.92 -21.26
C ALA A 203 -9.43 -16.38 -21.63
N THR A 204 -9.51 -17.26 -20.64
CA THR A 204 -9.81 -18.69 -20.83
C THR A 204 -11.28 -19.04 -20.61
N TRP A 205 -12.13 -18.05 -20.30
CA TRP A 205 -13.54 -18.25 -19.91
C TRP A 205 -13.73 -19.20 -18.71
N ASN A 206 -12.70 -19.37 -17.87
CA ASN A 206 -12.76 -20.23 -16.71
C ASN A 206 -13.29 -19.45 -15.49
N MET A 207 -14.62 -19.51 -15.32
CA MET A 207 -15.30 -18.77 -14.25
C MET A 207 -14.91 -19.23 -12.83
N ALA A 208 -14.50 -20.48 -12.66
CA ALA A 208 -14.03 -20.98 -11.37
C ALA A 208 -12.69 -20.34 -10.97
N VAL A 209 -11.75 -20.28 -11.91
CA VAL A 209 -10.44 -19.63 -11.69
C VAL A 209 -10.59 -18.12 -11.54
N PHE A 210 -11.43 -17.49 -12.38
CA PHE A 210 -11.75 -16.08 -12.27
C PHE A 210 -12.35 -15.73 -10.90
N GLY A 211 -13.40 -16.44 -10.47
CA GLY A 211 -14.08 -16.18 -9.21
C GLY A 211 -13.18 -16.39 -7.99
N GLY A 212 -12.42 -17.50 -7.96
CA GLY A 212 -11.52 -17.80 -6.84
C GLY A 212 -10.37 -16.80 -6.71
N SER A 213 -9.75 -16.41 -7.82
CA SER A 213 -8.65 -15.43 -7.82
C SER A 213 -9.14 -14.00 -7.56
N LEU A 214 -10.32 -13.63 -8.05
CA LEU A 214 -10.95 -12.35 -7.75
C LEU A 214 -11.30 -12.24 -6.27
N ALA A 215 -11.87 -13.30 -5.70
CA ALA A 215 -12.14 -13.36 -4.26
C ALA A 215 -10.85 -13.16 -3.45
N LEU A 216 -9.78 -13.88 -3.81
CA LEU A 216 -8.48 -13.76 -3.14
C LEU A 216 -7.87 -12.35 -3.30
N PHE A 217 -7.97 -11.76 -4.49
CA PHE A 217 -7.54 -10.38 -4.72
C PHE A 217 -8.32 -9.38 -3.84
N VAL A 218 -9.64 -9.50 -3.79
CA VAL A 218 -10.49 -8.61 -2.99
C VAL A 218 -10.23 -8.79 -1.50
N THR A 219 -10.09 -10.03 -1.01
CA THR A 219 -9.79 -10.28 0.41
C THR A 219 -8.42 -9.77 0.83
N ASN A 220 -7.44 -9.76 -0.10
CA ASN A 220 -6.12 -9.21 0.18
C ASN A 220 -6.07 -7.68 0.06
N PHE A 221 -7.05 -7.09 -0.63
CA PHE A 221 -7.14 -5.65 -0.80
C PHE A 221 -7.85 -4.96 0.37
N VAL A 222 -8.87 -5.59 0.95
CA VAL A 222 -9.66 -5.10 2.10
C VAL A 222 -8.87 -5.27 3.39
#